data_AF-A0A2X1NAA9-F1
#
_entry.id   AF-A0A2X1NAA9-F1
#
_cell.length_a   1.000
_cell.length_b   1.000
_cell.length_c   1.000
_cell.angle_alpha   90.00
_cell.angle_beta   90.00
_cell.angle_gamma   90.00
#
_symmetry.space_group_name_H-M   'P 1'
#
loop_
_entity.id
_entity.type
_entity.pdbx_description
1 polymer ?
#
loop_
_entity_poly.entity_id
_entity_poly.type
_entity_poly.pdbx_seq_one_letter_code
_entity_poly.pdbx_strand_id
1 'polypeptide(L)'
;MPCFNQVLLERIGLNSSAFPELAQQQNNKCINLLKAVPDATINFDFAAMRLNITIPQIALLSSAHGYIPPEEWDEGIPALLLNYNFTGNRGNGNDSYFLVSSAGLILARGVYATMVPGTIFAEMDIIQNSGIILAPGYSAPLFR
;
A
#
# COMPACT_ATOMS: atom_id res chain seq x y z
N MET A 1 20.23 31.85 -2.49
CA MET A 1 19.42 30.84 -3.21
C MET A 1 19.34 29.59 -2.34
N PRO A 2 18.15 29.03 -2.11
CA PRO A 2 18.02 27.79 -1.35
C PRO A 2 18.70 26.64 -2.09
N CYS A 3 19.29 25.75 -1.32
CA CYS A 3 20.01 24.58 -1.82
C CYS A 3 19.13 23.35 -1.62
N PHE A 4 18.86 22.61 -2.70
CA PHE A 4 18.15 21.34 -2.64
C PHE A 4 19.11 20.20 -2.95
N ASN A 5 18.94 19.07 -2.27
CA ASN A 5 19.59 17.82 -2.62
C ASN A 5 18.65 16.95 -3.47
N GLN A 6 19.23 15.98 -4.17
CA GLN A 6 18.46 15.09 -5.05
C GLN A 6 17.41 14.27 -4.27
N VAL A 7 17.76 13.76 -3.09
CA VAL A 7 16.86 12.96 -2.24
C VAL A 7 15.62 13.74 -1.81
N LEU A 8 15.72 15.05 -1.55
CA LEU A 8 14.58 15.89 -1.24
C LEU A 8 13.70 16.12 -2.48
N LEU A 9 14.31 16.32 -3.65
CA LEU A 9 13.59 16.50 -4.91
C LEU A 9 12.80 15.24 -5.32
N GLU A 10 13.36 14.06 -5.10
CA GLU A 10 12.66 12.79 -5.32
C GLU A 10 11.51 12.61 -4.33
N ARG A 11 11.69 13.00 -3.06
CA ARG A 11 10.63 12.95 -2.05
C ARG A 11 9.46 13.89 -2.30
N ILE A 12 9.70 15.06 -2.90
CA ILE A 12 8.60 15.94 -3.34
C ILE A 12 7.91 15.44 -4.62
N GLY A 13 8.34 14.30 -5.16
CA GLY A 13 7.74 13.67 -6.33
C GLY A 13 8.24 14.24 -7.66
N LEU A 14 9.41 14.89 -7.70
CA LEU A 14 9.97 15.40 -8.95
C LEU A 14 10.43 14.24 -9.85
N ASN A 15 10.05 14.28 -11.13
CA ASN A 15 10.50 13.30 -12.11
C ASN A 15 11.93 13.62 -12.58
N SER A 16 12.93 13.10 -11.85
CA SER A 16 14.35 13.31 -12.15
C SER A 16 14.78 12.76 -13.52
N SER A 17 14.10 11.72 -14.03
CA SER A 17 14.35 11.13 -15.35
C SER A 17 13.91 12.03 -16.51
N ALA A 18 12.96 12.94 -16.28
CA ALA A 18 12.48 13.86 -17.32
C ALA A 18 13.46 15.02 -17.60
N PHE A 19 14.40 15.28 -16.69
CA PHE A 19 15.30 16.43 -16.76
C PHE A 19 16.77 15.99 -16.70
N PRO A 20 17.50 16.03 -17.83
CA PRO A 20 18.88 15.54 -17.89
C PRO A 20 19.86 16.35 -17.03
N GLU A 21 19.58 17.63 -16.76
CA GLU A 21 20.39 18.45 -15.85
C GLU A 21 20.33 17.94 -14.40
N LEU A 22 19.21 17.34 -13.99
CA LEU A 22 19.03 16.75 -12.66
C LEU A 22 19.68 15.37 -12.57
N ALA A 23 19.54 14.56 -13.62
CA ALA A 23 20.12 13.22 -13.69
C ALA A 23 21.67 13.21 -13.63
N GLN A 24 22.31 14.30 -14.07
CA GLN A 24 23.78 14.43 -14.08
C GLN A 24 24.36 14.94 -12.74
N GLN A 25 23.55 15.51 -11.84
CA GLN A 25 24.01 16.05 -10.56
C GLN A 25 23.88 15.05 -9.40
N GLN A 26 24.55 13.89 -9.51
CA GLN A 26 24.50 12.82 -8.48
C GLN A 26 25.32 13.11 -7.21
N ASN A 27 26.13 14.17 -7.18
CA ASN A 27 27.19 14.36 -6.16
C ASN A 27 26.86 15.37 -5.05
N ASN A 28 25.70 15.27 -4.42
CA ASN A 28 25.34 16.03 -3.20
C ASN A 28 25.57 17.56 -3.32
N LYS A 29 25.60 18.07 -4.56
CA LYS A 29 25.80 19.48 -4.88
C LYS A 29 24.45 20.16 -4.81
N CYS A 30 24.45 21.43 -4.39
CA CYS A 30 23.25 22.25 -4.43
C CYS A 30 22.68 22.30 -5.84
N ILE A 31 21.49 21.73 -6.00
CA ILE A 31 20.75 21.76 -7.26
C ILE A 31 20.01 23.09 -7.34
N ASN A 32 20.22 23.80 -8.45
CA ASN A 32 19.47 25.02 -8.73
C ASN A 32 18.15 24.66 -9.43
N LEU A 33 17.08 24.55 -8.64
CA LEU A 33 15.76 24.17 -9.13
C LEU A 33 15.23 25.09 -10.24
N LEU A 34 15.54 26.39 -10.18
CA LEU A 34 15.09 27.39 -11.17
C LEU A 34 15.72 27.20 -12.55
N LYS A 35 16.89 26.55 -12.62
CA LYS A 35 17.53 26.19 -13.90
C LYS A 35 17.07 24.82 -14.39
N ALA A 36 16.96 23.88 -13.46
CA ALA A 36 16.65 22.49 -13.75
C ALA A 36 15.21 22.25 -14.23
N VAL A 37 14.24 23.04 -13.73
CA VAL A 37 12.82 22.86 -14.03
C VAL A 37 12.26 24.16 -14.61
N PRO A 38 11.78 24.18 -15.86
CA PRO A 38 11.16 25.37 -16.44
C PRO A 38 9.88 25.71 -15.67
N ASP A 39 9.57 27.01 -15.56
CA ASP A 39 8.41 27.56 -14.85
C ASP A 39 8.34 27.28 -13.33
N ALA A 40 9.40 26.71 -12.75
CA ALA A 40 9.51 26.62 -11.29
C ALA A 40 9.80 27.99 -10.68
N THR A 41 9.12 28.32 -9.58
CA THR A 41 9.36 29.57 -8.83
C THR A 41 9.59 29.30 -7.36
N ILE A 42 10.38 30.17 -6.72
CA ILE A 42 10.76 30.06 -5.31
C ILE A 42 10.62 31.44 -4.68
N ASN A 43 9.85 31.52 -3.60
CA ASN A 43 9.68 32.73 -2.81
C ASN A 43 9.83 32.40 -1.32
N PHE A 44 10.70 33.11 -0.61
CA PHE A 44 10.87 32.93 0.83
C PHE A 44 10.17 34.07 1.59
N ASP A 45 9.17 33.72 2.38
CA ASP A 45 8.49 34.63 3.29
C ASP A 45 9.21 34.61 4.65
N PHE A 46 9.96 35.69 4.93
CA PHE A 46 10.68 35.85 6.19
C PHE A 46 9.75 36.04 7.39
N ALA A 47 8.61 36.71 7.21
CA ALA A 47 7.69 36.99 8.30
C ALA A 47 6.99 35.71 8.79
N ALA A 48 6.66 34.81 7.87
CA ALA A 48 6.06 33.51 8.17
C ALA A 48 7.07 32.37 8.32
N MET A 49 8.38 32.63 8.13
CA MET A 49 9.44 31.61 8.05
C MET A 49 9.10 30.46 7.10
N ARG A 50 8.55 30.79 5.93
CA ARG A 50 8.02 29.81 4.97
C ARG A 50 8.68 29.93 3.61
N LEU A 51 9.15 28.80 3.08
CA LEU A 51 9.63 28.69 1.70
C LEU A 51 8.49 28.21 0.80
N ASN A 52 7.99 29.09 -0.06
CA ASN A 52 7.01 28.76 -1.08
C ASN A 52 7.72 28.33 -2.36
N ILE A 53 7.39 27.13 -2.82
CA ILE A 53 7.95 26.53 -4.03
C ILE A 53 6.77 26.18 -4.94
N THR A 54 6.81 26.63 -6.19
CA THR A 54 5.82 26.28 -7.21
C THR A 54 6.51 25.45 -8.27
N ILE A 55 5.99 24.25 -8.52
CA ILE A 55 6.51 23.30 -9.50
C ILE A 55 5.34 22.93 -10.42
N PRO A 56 5.52 22.97 -11.75
CA PRO A 56 4.47 22.55 -12.67
C PRO A 56 4.23 21.04 -12.55
N GLN A 57 2.97 20.62 -12.54
CA GLN A 57 2.57 19.22 -12.34
C GLN A 57 3.20 18.26 -13.38
N ILE A 58 3.48 18.74 -14.59
CA ILE A 58 4.15 17.95 -15.65
C ILE A 58 5.58 17.56 -15.29
N ALA A 59 6.22 18.28 -14.36
CA ALA A 59 7.56 17.97 -13.85
C ALA A 59 7.53 16.95 -12.70
N LEU A 60 6.35 16.57 -12.22
CA LEU A 60 6.17 15.59 -11.14
C LEU A 60 5.93 14.19 -11.71
N LEU A 61 6.24 13.18 -10.91
CA LEU A 61 5.88 11.79 -11.19
C LEU A 61 4.36 11.66 -11.20
N SER A 62 3.84 11.10 -12.30
CA SER A 62 2.42 10.79 -12.43
C SER A 62 2.08 9.63 -11.51
N SER A 63 1.54 9.94 -10.33
CA SER A 63 0.90 8.96 -9.46
C SER A 63 -0.62 9.11 -9.62
N ALA A 64 -1.33 7.99 -9.74
CA ALA A 64 -2.79 8.02 -9.69
C ALA A 64 -3.22 8.55 -8.32
N HIS A 65 -4.27 9.38 -8.27
CA HIS A 65 -4.82 9.82 -6.99
C HIS A 65 -5.15 8.62 -6.10
N GLY A 66 -4.58 8.59 -4.90
CA GLY A 66 -4.74 7.47 -3.95
C GLY A 66 -3.79 6.29 -4.17
N TYR A 67 -2.80 6.41 -5.06
CA TYR A 67 -1.74 5.42 -5.20
C TYR A 67 -0.84 5.42 -3.96
N ILE A 68 -0.63 4.24 -3.38
CA ILE A 68 0.30 4.01 -2.26
C ILE A 68 1.40 3.10 -2.77
N PRO A 69 2.67 3.52 -2.72
CA PRO A 69 3.78 2.72 -3.22
C PRO A 69 3.89 1.38 -2.47
N PRO A 70 4.25 0.27 -3.14
CA PRO A 70 4.35 -1.05 -2.51
C PRO A 70 5.31 -1.10 -1.32
N GLU A 71 6.31 -0.22 -1.28
CA GLU A 71 7.29 -0.12 -0.20
C GLU A 71 6.68 0.42 1.11
N GLU A 72 5.53 1.11 1.03
CA GLU A 72 4.78 1.60 2.19
C GLU A 72 3.73 0.59 2.69
N TRP A 73 3.57 -0.56 2.03
CA TRP A 73 2.61 -1.57 2.44
C TRP A 73 3.14 -2.36 3.63
N ASP A 74 2.34 -2.42 4.70
CA ASP A 74 2.64 -3.26 5.85
C ASP A 74 2.10 -4.68 5.61
N GLU A 75 3.00 -5.67 5.62
CA GLU A 75 2.65 -7.09 5.52
C GLU A 75 2.05 -7.64 6.84
N GLY A 76 2.10 -6.84 7.91
CA GLY A 76 1.65 -7.23 9.24
C GLY A 76 2.57 -8.25 9.90
N ILE A 77 2.08 -8.83 11.00
CA ILE A 77 2.83 -9.82 11.78
C ILE A 77 2.22 -11.22 11.60
N PRO A 78 3.05 -12.29 11.64
CA PRO A 78 2.54 -13.64 11.65
C PRO A 78 1.60 -13.88 12.82
N ALA A 79 0.40 -14.39 12.55
CA ALA A 79 -0.65 -14.52 13.55
C ALA A 79 -1.53 -15.75 13.29
N LEU A 80 -2.02 -16.35 14.38
CA LEU A 80 -3.06 -17.37 14.35
C LEU A 80 -4.38 -16.73 14.77
N LEU A 81 -5.42 -16.93 13.96
CA LEU A 81 -6.76 -16.40 14.16
C LEU A 81 -7.72 -17.53 14.50
N LEU A 82 -8.56 -17.33 15.51
CA LEU A 82 -9.65 -18.23 15.87
C LEU A 82 -10.91 -17.40 16.09
N ASN A 83 -11.94 -17.67 15.29
CA ASN A 83 -13.26 -17.08 15.46
C ASN A 83 -14.25 -18.17 15.85
N TYR A 84 -15.12 -17.84 16.79
CA TYR A 84 -16.19 -18.72 17.23
C TYR A 84 -17.50 -17.94 17.25
N ASN A 85 -18.57 -18.57 16.79
CA ASN A 85 -19.91 -18.04 16.83
C ASN A 85 -20.83 -19.11 17.41
N PHE A 86 -21.45 -18.80 18.54
CA PHE A 86 -22.39 -19.68 19.21
C PHE A 86 -23.76 -19.02 19.21
N THR A 87 -24.73 -19.66 18.58
CA THR A 87 -26.12 -19.19 18.53
C THR A 87 -27.04 -20.23 19.15
N GLY A 88 -28.13 -19.75 19.77
CA GLY A 88 -29.15 -20.62 20.32
C GLY A 88 -30.52 -20.02 20.11
N ASN A 89 -31.51 -20.87 19.88
CA ASN A 89 -32.91 -20.49 19.80
C ASN A 89 -33.70 -21.31 20.82
N ARG A 90 -34.56 -20.65 21.60
CA ARG A 90 -35.38 -21.26 22.63
C ARG A 90 -36.84 -21.08 22.27
N GLY A 91 -37.52 -22.18 21.93
CA GLY A 91 -38.95 -22.20 21.62
C GLY A 91 -39.78 -22.86 22.72
N ASN A 92 -41.11 -22.72 22.64
CA ASN A 92 -42.04 -23.48 23.50
C ASN A 92 -42.00 -24.97 23.11
N GLY A 93 -41.06 -25.71 23.69
CA GLY A 93 -40.96 -27.17 23.57
C GLY A 93 -39.71 -27.70 22.85
N ASN A 94 -38.86 -26.84 22.27
CA ASN A 94 -37.60 -27.27 21.68
C ASN A 94 -36.54 -26.15 21.75
N ASP A 95 -35.34 -26.51 22.22
CA ASP A 95 -34.17 -25.64 22.24
C ASP A 95 -33.20 -26.12 21.15
N SER A 96 -32.65 -25.20 20.36
CA SER A 96 -31.58 -25.49 19.41
C SER A 96 -30.35 -24.66 19.69
N TYR A 97 -29.18 -25.27 19.54
CA TYR A 97 -27.88 -24.64 19.75
C TYR A 97 -26.98 -24.96 18.56
N PHE A 98 -26.26 -23.97 18.07
CA PHE A 98 -25.39 -24.06 16.91
C PHE A 98 -24.05 -23.39 17.21
N LEU A 99 -22.96 -24.06 16.83
CA LEU A 99 -21.59 -23.57 16.99
C LEU A 99 -20.94 -23.57 15.61
N VAL A 100 -20.39 -22.43 15.20
CA VAL A 100 -19.48 -22.29 14.07
C VAL A 100 -18.12 -21.83 14.56
N SER A 101 -17.06 -22.53 14.16
CA SER A 101 -15.69 -22.11 14.41
C SER A 101 -14.92 -21.98 13.09
N SER A 102 -14.11 -20.93 12.96
CA SER A 102 -13.15 -20.78 11.87
C SER A 102 -11.76 -20.47 12.41
N ALA A 103 -10.74 -21.08 11.80
CA ALA A 103 -9.34 -20.85 12.15
C ALA A 103 -8.59 -20.32 10.92
N GLY A 104 -7.68 -19.38 11.13
CA GLY A 104 -6.86 -18.79 10.10
C GLY A 104 -5.41 -18.63 10.53
N LEU A 105 -4.51 -18.56 9.56
CA LEU A 105 -3.09 -18.33 9.74
C LEU A 105 -2.64 -17.21 8.79
N ILE A 106 -1.98 -16.19 9.33
CA ILE A 106 -1.34 -15.12 8.58
C ILE A 106 0.17 -15.39 8.57
N LEU A 107 0.76 -15.46 7.38
CA LEU A 107 2.20 -15.61 7.18
C LEU A 107 2.67 -14.55 6.18
N ALA A 108 3.28 -13.47 6.66
CA ALA A 108 3.85 -12.39 5.85
C ALA A 108 2.92 -11.91 4.70
N ARG A 109 3.03 -12.50 3.50
CA ARG A 109 2.29 -12.11 2.29
C ARG A 109 1.05 -12.95 1.97
N GLY A 110 0.73 -13.94 2.81
CA GLY A 110 -0.37 -14.87 2.60
C GLY A 110 -1.31 -14.97 3.80
N VAL A 111 -2.62 -15.03 3.52
CA VAL A 111 -3.66 -15.35 4.51
C VAL A 111 -4.29 -16.67 4.14
N TYR A 112 -4.26 -17.62 5.07
CA TYR A 112 -4.85 -18.95 4.90
C TYR A 112 -6.00 -19.11 5.89
N ALA A 113 -7.19 -19.43 5.39
CA ALA A 113 -8.36 -19.66 6.23
C ALA A 113 -8.88 -21.09 6.05
N THR A 114 -9.28 -21.71 7.16
CA THR A 114 -9.91 -23.02 7.18
C THR A 114 -11.30 -22.91 7.82
N MET A 115 -12.33 -23.32 7.06
CA MET A 115 -13.69 -23.54 7.56
C MET A 115 -13.93 -25.05 7.56
N VAL A 116 -14.16 -25.66 8.73
CA VAL A 116 -14.19 -27.13 8.88
C VAL A 116 -15.33 -27.50 9.83
N PRO A 117 -16.20 -28.47 9.47
CA PRO A 117 -15.81 -29.88 9.22
C PRO A 117 -15.87 -30.35 7.75
N GLY A 118 -14.72 -30.73 7.16
CA GLY A 118 -14.57 -31.25 5.78
C GLY A 118 -13.35 -30.76 4.95
N THR A 119 -12.57 -29.81 5.49
CA THR A 119 -11.29 -29.26 4.99
C THR A 119 -11.17 -28.96 3.49
N ILE A 120 -11.61 -27.76 3.08
CA ILE A 120 -11.13 -27.07 1.87
C ILE A 120 -10.17 -25.96 2.33
N PHE A 121 -8.97 -25.92 1.77
CA PHE A 121 -8.01 -24.82 1.96
C PHE A 121 -8.28 -23.76 0.88
N ALA A 122 -8.58 -22.53 1.28
CA ALA A 122 -8.62 -21.39 0.38
C ALA A 122 -7.35 -20.57 0.59
N GLU A 123 -6.49 -20.54 -0.43
CA GLU A 123 -5.36 -19.62 -0.50
C GLU A 123 -5.87 -18.28 -1.03
N MET A 124 -5.62 -17.20 -0.27
CA MET A 124 -5.97 -15.84 -0.67
C MET A 124 -4.67 -15.07 -0.89
N ASP A 125 -4.29 -14.96 -2.16
CA ASP A 125 -3.16 -14.12 -2.57
C ASP A 125 -3.59 -12.65 -2.58
N ILE A 126 -2.83 -11.79 -1.88
CA ILE A 126 -2.90 -10.35 -2.07
C ILE A 126 -2.13 -10.04 -3.36
N ILE A 127 -2.79 -10.13 -4.51
CA ILE A 127 -2.15 -9.88 -5.82
C ILE A 127 -1.74 -8.41 -5.91
N GLN A 128 -0.42 -8.19 -5.98
CA GLN A 128 0.25 -6.89 -5.96
C GLN A 128 0.01 -5.97 -7.16
N ASN A 129 -0.92 -6.25 -8.10
CA ASN A 129 -0.94 -5.46 -9.35
C ASN A 129 -2.29 -5.07 -9.98
N SER A 130 -3.46 -5.41 -9.46
CA SER A 130 -4.71 -4.84 -10.01
C SER A 130 -5.95 -5.33 -9.27
N GLY A 131 -6.48 -4.51 -8.35
CA GLY A 131 -7.81 -4.70 -7.77
C GLY A 131 -7.94 -5.92 -6.87
N ILE A 132 -8.69 -5.76 -5.78
CA ILE A 132 -9.08 -6.88 -4.91
C ILE A 132 -9.99 -7.79 -5.73
N ILE A 133 -9.45 -8.85 -6.33
CA ILE A 133 -10.25 -9.94 -6.88
C ILE A 133 -10.28 -11.03 -5.82
N LEU A 134 -11.43 -11.16 -5.15
CA LEU A 134 -11.78 -12.34 -4.37
C LEU A 134 -11.99 -13.51 -5.35
N ALA A 135 -10.92 -14.08 -5.87
CA ALA A 135 -10.99 -15.33 -6.61
C ALA A 135 -10.76 -16.48 -5.61
N PRO A 136 -11.77 -17.31 -5.30
CA PRO A 136 -11.50 -18.57 -4.64
C PRO A 136 -10.69 -19.42 -5.63
N GLY A 137 -9.38 -19.55 -5.40
CA GLY A 137 -8.56 -20.57 -6.02
C GLY A 137 -9.06 -21.93 -5.52
N TYR A 138 -10.04 -22.50 -6.22
CA TYR A 138 -10.47 -23.89 -6.00
C TYR A 138 -9.33 -24.82 -6.42
N SER A 139 -8.46 -25.19 -5.48
CA SER A 139 -7.68 -26.41 -5.63
C SER A 139 -8.62 -27.58 -5.31
N ALA A 140 -9.13 -28.23 -6.36
CA ALA A 140 -9.95 -29.43 -6.22
C ALA A 140 -9.15 -30.53 -5.52
N PRO A 141 -9.72 -31.25 -4.52
CA PRO A 141 -9.07 -32.44 -4.00
C PRO A 141 -9.09 -33.51 -5.10
N LEU A 142 -7.92 -33.90 -5.59
CA LEU A 142 -7.75 -35.14 -6.34
C LEU A 142 -8.01 -36.31 -5.39
N PHE A 143 -9.26 -36.77 -5.30
CA PHE A 143 -9.58 -38.11 -4.82
C PHE A 143 -9.15 -39.11 -5.89
N ARG A 144 -8.26 -40.04 -5.50
CA ARG A 144 -8.02 -41.29 -6.22
C ARG A 144 -8.67 -42.42 -5.46
#